data_AF-A0A2V6V8E4-F1
#
_entry.id   AF-A0A2V6V8E4-F1
#
_cell.length_a   1.000
_cell.length_b   1.000
_cell.length_c   1.000
_cell.angle_alpha   90.00
_cell.angle_beta   90.00
_cell.angle_gamma   90.00
#
_symmetry.space_group_name_H-M   'P 1'
#
loop_
_entity.id
_entity.type
_entity.pdbx_description
1 polymer ?
#
loop_
_entity_poly.entity_id
_entity_poly.type
_entity_poly.pdbx_seq_one_letter_code
_entity_poly.pdbx_strand_id
1 'polypeptide(L)'
;MIALGKKVVPETWNTVGEGVGFFKCGAEAGPAFVRFLERVIEESRGLNEYEDALHMLVTSHHVGWVDVTGLRWTEIDFAEDLRRAEADVLPHVVRLDGA
;
A
#
# COMPACT_ATOMS: atom_id res chain seq x y z
N MET A 1 -0.54 15.90 -8.03
CA MET A 1 -1.68 14.99 -7.77
C MET A 1 -1.11 13.60 -7.57
N ILE A 2 -1.64 12.81 -6.64
CA ILE A 2 -1.29 11.41 -6.44
C ILE A 2 -2.55 10.60 -6.77
N ALA A 3 -2.37 9.39 -7.28
CA ALA A 3 -3.45 8.43 -7.43
C ALA A 3 -2.94 7.07 -6.95
N LEU A 4 -3.83 6.30 -6.32
CA LEU A 4 -3.54 4.97 -5.79
C LEU A 4 -4.70 4.05 -6.14
N GLY A 5 -4.41 2.83 -6.57
CA GLY A 5 -5.44 1.81 -6.75
C GLY A 5 -4.94 0.68 -7.65
N LYS A 6 -5.41 -0.56 -7.41
CA LYS A 6 -5.00 -1.74 -8.20
C LYS A 6 -5.29 -1.62 -9.70
N LYS A 7 -6.28 -0.80 -10.07
CA LYS A 7 -6.77 -0.63 -11.45
C LYS A 7 -6.40 0.73 -12.06
N VAL A 8 -5.65 1.56 -11.34
CA VAL A 8 -5.35 2.92 -11.77
C VAL A 8 -4.02 2.91 -12.54
N VAL A 9 -4.11 2.88 -13.88
CA VAL A 9 -2.97 3.11 -14.78
C VAL A 9 -3.28 4.28 -15.70
N PRO A 10 -3.02 5.52 -15.29
CA PRO A 10 -3.31 6.69 -16.11
C PRO A 10 -2.16 6.95 -17.09
N GLU A 11 -2.49 7.51 -18.26
CA GLU A 11 -1.62 7.46 -19.45
C GLU A 11 -0.30 8.25 -19.32
N THR A 12 -0.21 9.24 -18.43
CA THR A 12 1.01 10.04 -18.21
C THR A 12 1.22 10.40 -16.74
N TRP A 13 2.33 9.92 -16.14
CA TRP A 13 2.79 10.29 -14.80
C TRP A 13 4.28 10.57 -14.80
N ASN A 14 4.72 11.48 -13.94
CA ASN A 14 6.14 11.78 -13.75
C ASN A 14 6.86 10.67 -12.95
N THR A 15 6.12 9.96 -12.09
CA THR A 15 6.65 8.89 -11.23
C THR A 15 5.57 7.85 -11.01
N VAL A 16 5.94 6.58 -11.09
CA VAL A 16 5.10 5.41 -10.81
C VAL A 16 5.87 4.50 -9.86
N GLY A 17 5.16 3.88 -8.92
CA GLY A 17 5.74 2.96 -7.96
C GLY A 17 4.70 1.95 -7.48
N GLU A 18 5.15 1.04 -6.61
CA GLU A 18 4.32 -0.02 -6.04
C GLU A 18 3.95 0.31 -4.59
N GLY A 19 2.70 0.04 -4.21
CA GLY A 19 2.27 0.13 -2.82
C GLY A 19 2.79 -1.07 -2.04
N VAL A 20 3.64 -0.83 -1.04
CA VAL A 20 4.33 -1.90 -0.29
C VAL A 20 3.51 -2.50 0.86
N GLY A 21 2.22 -2.15 0.96
CA GLY A 21 1.31 -2.60 2.04
C GLY A 21 1.44 -1.86 3.38
N PHE A 22 2.39 -0.92 3.53
CA PHE A 22 2.55 -0.11 4.75
C PHE A 22 2.04 1.31 4.55
N PHE A 23 1.15 1.75 5.44
CA PHE A 23 0.56 3.10 5.41
C PHE A 23 0.56 3.71 6.81
N LYS A 24 0.94 4.99 6.91
CA LYS A 24 0.82 5.76 8.15
C LYS A 24 -0.31 6.77 8.01
N CYS A 25 -1.37 6.59 8.80
CA CYS A 25 -2.51 7.49 8.82
C CYS A 25 -2.42 8.46 10.01
N GLY A 26 -2.50 9.76 9.74
CA GLY A 26 -2.52 10.79 10.77
C GLY A 26 -3.90 10.91 11.43
N ALA A 27 -3.95 11.57 12.60
CA ALA A 27 -5.18 11.75 13.37
C ALA A 27 -6.29 12.48 12.59
N GLU A 28 -5.92 13.40 11.71
CA GLU A 28 -6.87 14.14 10.86
C GLU A 28 -7.54 13.24 9.79
N ALA A 29 -6.75 12.39 9.13
CA ALA A 29 -7.21 11.54 8.04
C ALA A 29 -7.92 10.26 8.51
N GLY A 30 -7.63 9.80 9.73
CA GLY A 30 -8.17 8.55 10.29
C GLY A 30 -9.70 8.45 10.24
N PRO A 31 -10.46 9.44 10.77
CA PRO A 31 -11.91 9.40 10.73
C PRO A 31 -12.49 9.36 9.31
N ALA A 32 -11.85 10.03 8.35
CA ALA A 32 -12.28 9.98 6.96
C ALA A 32 -12.02 8.60 6.33
N PHE A 33 -10.86 8.02 6.61
CA PHE A 33 -10.51 6.70 6.09
C PHE A 33 -11.48 5.62 6.60
N VAL A 34 -11.86 5.65 7.88
CA VAL A 34 -12.88 4.73 8.44
C VAL A 34 -14.20 4.85 7.68
N ARG A 35 -14.69 6.07 7.45
CA ARG A 35 -15.94 6.29 6.69
C ARG A 35 -15.85 5.77 5.25
N PHE A 36 -14.70 5.90 4.60
CA PHE A 36 -14.50 5.36 3.25
C PHE A 36 -14.46 3.83 3.24
N LEU A 37 -13.84 3.20 4.24
CA LEU A 37 -13.86 1.75 4.39
C LEU A 37 -15.29 1.23 4.59
N GLU A 38 -16.08 1.85 5.48
CA GLU A 38 -17.50 1.51 5.69
C GLU A 38 -18.28 1.56 4.38
N ARG A 39 -18.11 2.64 3.63
CA ARG A 39 -18.75 2.82 2.32
C ARG A 39 -18.34 1.77 1.31
N VAL A 40 -17.04 1.47 1.20
CA VAL A 40 -16.53 0.43 0.29
C VAL A 40 -17.09 -0.95 0.65
N ILE A 41 -17.20 -1.27 1.94
CA ILE A 41 -17.79 -2.54 2.41
C ILE A 41 -19.26 -2.63 1.99
N GLU A 42 -20.03 -1.57 2.22
CA GLU A 42 -21.46 -1.52 1.90
C GLU A 42 -21.72 -1.61 0.39
N GLU A 43 -20.98 -0.86 -0.42
CA GLU A 43 -21.17 -0.77 -1.86
C GLU A 43 -20.67 -2.00 -2.62
N SER A 44 -19.58 -2.63 -2.14
CA SER A 44 -18.92 -3.74 -2.84
C SER A 44 -19.47 -5.13 -2.51
N ARG A 45 -20.33 -5.24 -1.48
CA ARG A 45 -20.73 -6.53 -0.89
C ARG A 45 -19.54 -7.41 -0.50
N GLY A 46 -18.40 -6.80 -0.14
CA GLY A 46 -17.17 -7.48 0.26
C GLY A 46 -16.24 -7.91 -0.88
N LEU A 47 -16.47 -7.46 -2.11
CA LEU A 47 -15.61 -7.78 -3.27
C LEU A 47 -14.49 -6.76 -3.52
N ASN A 48 -14.55 -5.60 -2.86
CA ASN A 48 -13.54 -4.56 -3.00
C ASN A 48 -12.50 -4.67 -1.89
N GLU A 49 -11.35 -4.04 -2.15
CA GLU A 49 -10.20 -4.04 -1.25
C GLU A 49 -10.03 -2.67 -0.60
N TYR A 50 -9.21 -2.60 0.46
CA TYR A 50 -9.02 -1.37 1.23
C TYR A 50 -8.34 -0.26 0.40
N GLU A 51 -7.68 -0.61 -0.71
CA GLU A 51 -7.08 0.30 -1.68
C GLU A 51 -8.12 1.21 -2.34
N ASP A 52 -9.38 0.78 -2.46
CA ASP A 52 -10.45 1.64 -2.98
C ASP A 52 -10.77 2.77 -1.97
N ALA A 53 -10.75 2.47 -0.68
CA ALA A 53 -10.90 3.49 0.36
C ALA A 53 -9.67 4.42 0.42
N LEU A 54 -8.46 3.90 0.17
CA LEU A 54 -7.26 4.72 0.02
C LEU A 54 -7.35 5.65 -1.19
N HIS A 55 -7.90 5.20 -2.32
CA HIS A 55 -8.16 6.05 -3.48
C HIS A 55 -9.06 7.24 -3.13
N MET A 56 -10.15 6.98 -2.39
CA MET A 56 -11.03 8.04 -1.89
C MET A 56 -10.32 8.99 -0.92
N LEU A 57 -9.40 8.48 -0.10
CA LEU A 57 -8.62 9.31 0.81
C LEU A 57 -7.67 10.24 0.06
N VAL A 58 -6.97 9.74 -0.96
CA VAL A 58 -6.03 10.52 -1.79
C VAL A 58 -6.73 11.67 -2.54
N THR A 59 -8.00 11.50 -2.90
CA THR A 59 -8.78 12.55 -3.59
C THR A 59 -9.31 13.63 -2.65
N SER A 60 -9.33 13.38 -1.33
CA SER A 60 -9.94 14.27 -0.33
C SER A 60 -8.97 14.82 0.72
N HIS A 61 -7.81 14.19 0.90
CA HIS A 61 -6.81 14.54 1.92
C HIS A 61 -5.41 14.58 1.30
N HIS A 62 -4.51 15.32 1.97
CA HIS A 62 -3.11 15.27 1.60
C HIS A 62 -2.53 13.88 1.92
N VAL A 63 -2.05 13.20 0.89
CA VAL A 63 -1.33 11.93 1.01
C VAL A 63 0.05 12.12 0.38
N GLY A 64 1.09 11.67 1.08
CA GLY A 64 2.45 11.63 0.58
C GLY A 64 2.94 10.20 0.35
N TRP A 65 4.14 10.07 -0.20
CA TRP A 65 4.82 8.79 -0.38
C TRP A 65 6.26 8.89 0.15
N VAL A 66 6.85 7.73 0.46
CA VAL A 66 8.24 7.63 0.91
C VAL A 66 8.96 6.71 -0.07
N ASP A 67 10.10 7.14 -0.58
CA ASP A 67 10.95 6.30 -1.41
C ASP A 67 11.57 5.19 -0.56
N VAL A 68 11.33 3.95 -0.97
CA VAL A 68 11.89 2.74 -0.36
C VAL A 68 12.73 1.95 -1.37
N THR A 69 13.14 2.58 -2.48
CA THR A 69 13.97 1.95 -3.50
C THR A 69 15.22 1.34 -2.87
N GLY A 70 15.44 0.06 -3.15
CA GLY A 70 16.57 -0.71 -2.63
C GLY A 70 16.32 -1.39 -1.27
N LEU A 71 15.27 -1.01 -0.53
CA LEU A 71 14.86 -1.75 0.67
C LEU A 71 14.26 -3.10 0.26
N ARG A 72 14.71 -4.16 0.93
CA ARG A 72 14.25 -5.52 0.68
C ARG A 72 12.98 -5.78 1.46
N TRP A 73 11.90 -6.07 0.74
CA TRP A 73 10.60 -6.47 1.28
C TRP A 73 9.93 -7.42 0.29
N THR A 74 8.95 -8.19 0.76
CA THR A 74 8.05 -8.99 -0.08
C THR A 74 6.74 -9.22 0.67
N GLU A 75 5.63 -9.22 -0.08
CA GLU A 75 4.38 -9.83 0.38
C GLU A 75 4.53 -11.36 0.32
N ILE A 76 3.83 -12.10 1.19
CA ILE A 76 3.87 -13.57 1.25
C ILE A 76 2.44 -14.10 1.13
N ASP A 77 2.02 -14.36 -0.11
CA ASP A 77 0.67 -14.88 -0.41
C ASP A 77 0.70 -16.39 -0.67
N PHE A 78 1.80 -16.89 -1.22
CA PHE A 78 1.96 -18.28 -1.63
C PHE A 78 3.24 -18.91 -1.06
N ALA A 79 3.32 -20.24 -1.15
CA ALA A 79 4.48 -20.99 -0.66
C ALA A 79 5.79 -20.64 -1.38
N GLU A 80 5.73 -20.16 -2.62
CA GLU A 80 6.91 -19.68 -3.36
C GLU A 80 7.43 -18.36 -2.77
N ASP A 81 6.54 -17.45 -2.38
CA ASP A 81 6.92 -16.18 -1.76
C ASP A 81 7.59 -16.42 -0.42
N LEU A 82 7.12 -17.40 0.36
CA LEU A 82 7.77 -17.80 1.60
C LEU A 82 9.19 -18.32 1.35
N ARG A 83 9.38 -19.22 0.37
CA ARG A 83 10.72 -19.72 0.00
C ARG A 83 11.65 -18.58 -0.41
N ARG A 84 11.15 -17.64 -1.21
CA ARG A 84 11.89 -16.46 -1.62
C ARG A 84 12.20 -15.54 -0.44
N ALA A 85 11.24 -15.35 0.47
CA ALA A 85 11.42 -14.55 1.66
C ALA A 85 12.55 -15.11 2.53
N GLU A 86 12.58 -16.42 2.75
CA GLU A 86 13.62 -17.10 3.52
C GLU A 86 14.99 -17.03 2.85
N ALA A 87 15.07 -17.28 1.54
CA ALA A 87 16.33 -17.42 0.82
C ALA A 87 16.97 -16.09 0.40
N ASP A 88 16.16 -15.07 0.09
CA ASP A 88 16.61 -13.81 -0.50
C ASP A 88 16.29 -12.61 0.40
N VAL A 89 15.04 -12.43 0.83
CA VAL A 89 14.61 -11.17 1.48
C VAL A 89 15.06 -11.07 2.95
N LEU A 90 14.76 -12.08 3.76
CA LEU A 90 14.99 -12.09 5.20
C LEU A 90 16.46 -11.87 5.60
N PRO A 91 17.48 -12.47 4.93
CA PRO A 91 18.89 -12.21 5.25
C PRO A 91 19.30 -10.73 5.12
N HIS A 92 18.64 -9.97 4.24
CA HIS A 92 18.87 -8.54 4.10
C HIS A 92 18.18 -7.73 5.19
N VAL A 93 16.94 -8.09 5.55
CA VAL A 93 16.19 -7.44 6.63
C VAL A 93 16.91 -7.59 7.97
N VAL A 94 17.32 -8.82 8.33
CA VAL A 94 18.05 -9.09 9.58
C VAL A 94 19.36 -8.30 9.66
N ARG A 95 20.04 -8.10 8.52
CA ARG A 95 21.27 -7.29 8.47
C ARG A 95 21.02 -5.81 8.73
N LEU A 96 19.87 -5.28 8.30
CA LEU A 96 19.48 -3.89 8.52
C LEU A 96 19.07 -3.65 9.98
N ASP A 97 18.39 -4.61 10.61
CA ASP A 97 17.95 -4.49 12.02
C ASP A 97 19.11 -4.58 13.03
N GLY A 98 20.19 -5.29 12.65
CA GLY A 98 21.39 -5.45 13.48
C GLY A 98 22.48 -4.38 13.26
N ALA A 99 22.23 -3.39 12.39
CA ALA A 99 23.16 -2.30 12.06
C ALA A 99 22.98 -1.06 12.94
#